data_AF-A0A920MP54-F1
#
_entry.id   AF-A0A920MP54-F1
#
_cell.length_a   1.000
_cell.length_b   1.000
_cell.length_c   1.000
_cell.angle_alpha   90.00
_cell.angle_beta   90.00
_cell.angle_gamma   90.00
#
_symmetry.space_group_name_H-M   'P 1'
#
loop_
_entity.id
_entity.type
_entity.pdbx_description
1 polymer ?
#
loop_
_entity_poly.entity_id
_entity_poly.type
_entity_poly.pdbx_seq_one_letter_code
_entity_poly.pdbx_strand_id
1 'polypeptide(L)'
;MNPGTIMVITGHLDFTFHNNIEDPDLIEDEKFHSFHLIAIAESVASKNNIALTTGNYCWTMGPMYETPAEIKYFRSLSGSAVGMSTLPEIEEAGSLGLNVLTLSLLPILRQEYLINH
;
A
#
# COMPACT_ATOMS: atom_id res chain seq x y z
N MET A 1 0.95 7.46 -12.16
CA MET A 1 2.38 7.16 -11.86
C MET A 1 3.05 6.58 -13.09
N ASN A 2 4.35 6.84 -13.27
CA ASN A 2 5.12 6.26 -14.36
C ASN A 2 5.51 4.81 -14.02
N PRO A 3 5.64 3.91 -14.99
CA PRO A 3 6.08 2.55 -14.69
C PRO A 3 7.46 2.51 -14.03
N GLY A 4 7.64 1.59 -13.08
CA GLY A 4 8.86 1.52 -12.27
C GLY A 4 8.92 2.55 -11.12
N THR A 5 7.81 3.25 -10.84
CA THR A 5 7.69 4.09 -9.64
C THR A 5 7.69 3.20 -8.40
N ILE A 6 8.48 3.60 -7.39
CA ILE A 6 8.45 3.01 -6.07
C ILE A 6 7.43 3.76 -5.23
N MET A 7 6.54 3.03 -4.57
CA MET A 7 5.57 3.56 -3.63
C MET A 7 5.94 3.13 -2.21
N VAL A 8 6.08 4.11 -1.31
CA VAL A 8 6.08 3.87 0.13
C VAL A 8 4.65 3.64 0.57
N ILE A 9 4.40 2.54 1.27
CA ILE A 9 3.09 2.28 1.86
C ILE A 9 3.00 3.08 3.15
N THR A 10 2.02 3.98 3.24
CA THR A 10 1.76 4.84 4.40
C THR A 10 0.48 4.49 5.13
N GLY A 11 -0.34 3.64 4.50
CA GLY A 11 -1.57 3.11 5.06
C GLY A 11 -1.91 1.78 4.42
N HIS A 12 -2.80 1.01 5.03
CA HIS A 12 -3.29 -0.23 4.44
C HIS A 12 -4.78 -0.47 4.71
N LEU A 13 -5.40 -1.30 3.87
CA LEU A 13 -6.78 -1.79 3.99
C LEU A 13 -6.82 -3.30 3.72
N ASP A 14 -7.59 -4.05 4.51
CA ASP A 14 -7.80 -5.49 4.33
C ASP A 14 -9.09 -5.77 3.53
N PHE A 15 -8.97 -5.99 2.22
CA PHE A 15 -10.07 -6.37 1.33
C PHE A 15 -10.24 -7.89 1.19
N THR A 16 -9.68 -8.69 2.10
CA THR A 16 -9.89 -10.15 2.08
C THR A 16 -11.24 -10.56 2.66
N PHE A 17 -11.85 -9.69 3.47
CA PHE A 17 -13.12 -9.93 4.19
C PHE A 17 -13.13 -11.20 5.06
N HIS A 18 -11.95 -11.72 5.42
CA HIS A 18 -11.87 -12.93 6.24
C HIS A 18 -12.33 -12.73 7.68
N ASN A 19 -12.00 -11.57 8.24
CA ASN A 19 -12.24 -11.26 9.66
C ASN A 19 -13.43 -10.30 9.86
N ASN A 20 -13.76 -9.50 8.86
CA ASN A 20 -14.86 -8.55 8.87
C ASN A 20 -15.53 -8.52 7.48
N ILE A 21 -16.86 -8.46 7.43
CA ILE A 21 -17.66 -8.39 6.20
C ILE A 21 -18.06 -6.96 5.82
N GLU A 22 -17.79 -5.98 6.69
CA GLU A 22 -18.01 -4.55 6.43
C GLU A 22 -16.86 -3.96 5.60
N ASP A 23 -17.05 -2.71 5.14
CA ASP A 23 -16.01 -1.96 4.45
C ASP A 23 -14.76 -1.87 5.34
N PRO A 24 -13.55 -2.11 4.81
CA PRO A 24 -12.34 -2.10 5.61
C PRO A 24 -11.97 -0.70 6.08
N ASP A 25 -11.46 -0.63 7.30
CA ASP A 25 -10.87 0.60 7.84
C ASP A 25 -9.52 0.87 7.19
N LEU A 26 -9.24 2.15 6.95
CA LEU A 26 -7.91 2.62 6.59
C LEU A 26 -7.04 2.73 7.84
N ILE A 27 -5.93 1.99 7.87
CA ILE A 27 -4.97 1.98 8.98
C ILE A 27 -3.68 2.69 8.56
N GLU A 28 -3.40 3.83 9.18
CA GLU A 28 -2.21 4.69 8.95
C GLU A 28 -1.33 4.83 10.22
N ASP A 29 -1.45 3.90 11.17
CA ASP A 29 -0.81 3.97 12.48
C ASP A 29 0.72 3.78 12.41
N GLU A 30 1.48 4.54 13.21
CA GLU A 30 2.95 4.47 13.32
C GLU A 30 3.44 3.08 13.74
N LYS A 31 2.61 2.32 14.46
CA LYS A 31 2.83 0.91 14.80
C LYS A 31 3.11 0.06 13.57
N PHE A 32 2.45 0.34 12.46
CA PHE A 32 2.52 -0.46 11.22
C PHE A 32 3.32 0.24 10.12
N HIS A 33 3.40 1.58 10.15
CA HIS A 33 4.07 2.38 9.14
C HIS A 33 4.98 3.42 9.82
N SER A 34 6.26 3.09 10.00
CA SER A 34 7.19 3.93 10.77
C SER A 34 7.47 5.26 10.08
N PHE A 35 6.96 6.36 10.65
CA PHE A 35 7.15 7.71 10.12
C PHE A 35 8.64 8.10 10.01
N HIS A 36 9.45 7.65 10.97
CA HIS A 36 10.90 7.87 10.93
C HIS A 36 11.55 7.21 9.71
N LEU A 37 11.22 5.93 9.43
CA LEU A 37 11.79 5.22 8.29
C LEU A 37 11.26 5.75 6.95
N ILE A 38 9.99 6.16 6.90
CA ILE A 38 9.39 6.82 5.74
C ILE A 38 10.15 8.10 5.41
N ALA A 39 10.40 8.97 6.40
CA ALA A 39 11.17 10.21 6.20
C ALA A 39 12.61 9.94 5.72
N ILE A 40 13.24 8.86 6.20
CA ILE A 40 14.56 8.43 5.69
C ILE A 40 14.45 8.02 4.22
N ALA A 41 13.44 7.23 3.85
CA ALA A 41 13.23 6.77 2.48
C ALA A 41 13.02 7.96 1.52
N GLU A 42 12.19 8.92 1.90
CA GLU A 42 11.96 10.15 1.13
C GLU A 42 13.24 10.97 0.98
N SER A 43 14.01 11.15 2.06
CA SER A 43 15.30 11.86 2.02
C SER A 43 16.29 11.18 1.06
N VAL A 44 16.39 9.85 1.12
CA VAL A 44 17.28 9.07 0.25
C VAL A 44 16.83 9.14 -1.20
N ALA A 45 15.53 9.01 -1.47
CA ALA A 45 15.00 9.09 -2.83
C ALA A 45 15.25 10.47 -3.45
N SER A 46 14.98 11.55 -2.69
CA SER A 46 15.24 12.93 -3.12
C SER A 46 16.72 13.15 -3.46
N LYS A 47 17.65 12.69 -2.60
CA LYS A 47 19.10 12.81 -2.82
C LYS A 47 19.60 12.08 -4.07
N ASN A 48 18.94 10.98 -4.43
CA ASN A 48 19.36 10.13 -5.54
C ASN A 48 18.52 10.34 -6.81
N ASN A 49 17.62 11.33 -6.83
CA ASN A 49 16.67 11.56 -7.93
C ASN A 49 15.83 10.31 -8.28
N ILE A 50 15.46 9.53 -7.27
CA ILE A 50 14.58 8.36 -7.42
C ILE A 50 13.13 8.85 -7.33
N ALA A 51 12.30 8.47 -8.31
CA ALA A 51 10.87 8.74 -8.27
C ALA A 51 10.22 7.88 -7.18
N LEU A 52 9.86 8.54 -6.07
CA LEU A 52 9.19 7.95 -4.93
C LEU A 52 7.83 8.62 -4.74
N THR A 53 6.83 7.83 -4.42
CA THR A 53 5.48 8.29 -4.08
C THR A 53 5.00 7.57 -2.82
N THR A 54 3.86 8.00 -2.28
CA THR A 54 3.25 7.42 -1.09
C THR A 54 1.82 6.98 -1.41
N GLY A 55 1.29 6.03 -0.64
CA GLY A 55 -0.09 5.61 -0.83
C GLY A 55 -0.55 4.47 0.08
N ASN A 56 -1.85 4.19 0.01
CA ASN A 56 -2.52 3.18 0.81
C ASN A 56 -2.61 1.85 0.06
N TYR A 57 -2.15 0.78 0.70
CA TYR A 57 -2.11 -0.55 0.12
C TYR A 57 -3.39 -1.34 0.42
N CYS A 58 -4.02 -1.84 -0.62
CA CYS A 58 -5.20 -2.70 -0.54
C CYS A 58 -4.74 -4.16 -0.63
N TRP A 59 -4.95 -4.93 0.43
CA TRP A 59 -4.63 -6.35 0.42
C TRP A 59 -5.84 -7.18 -0.04
N THR A 60 -5.63 -8.04 -1.02
CA THR A 60 -6.65 -8.95 -1.55
C THR A 60 -6.16 -10.40 -1.48
N MET A 61 -7.06 -11.37 -1.63
CA MET A 61 -6.69 -12.79 -1.56
C MET A 61 -5.95 -13.29 -2.81
N GLY A 62 -6.24 -12.74 -3.99
CA GLY A 62 -5.83 -13.35 -5.25
C GLY A 62 -6.39 -14.78 -5.43
N PRO A 63 -5.79 -15.61 -6.31
CA PRO A 63 -4.68 -15.30 -7.23
C PRO A 63 -5.15 -14.57 -8.51
N MET A 64 -6.46 -14.41 -8.67
CA MET A 64 -7.04 -13.67 -9.79
C MET A 64 -6.83 -12.17 -9.57
N TYR A 65 -6.45 -11.47 -10.63
CA TYR A 65 -6.44 -10.01 -10.63
C TYR A 65 -7.85 -9.45 -10.49
N GLU A 66 -7.91 -8.24 -9.95
CA GLU A 66 -9.14 -7.55 -9.62
C GLU A 66 -9.77 -6.94 -10.88
N THR A 67 -11.10 -6.94 -10.87
CA THR A 67 -11.91 -6.35 -11.92
C THR A 67 -11.86 -4.82 -11.86
N PRO A 68 -12.13 -4.12 -12.98
CA PRO A 68 -12.21 -2.65 -12.96
C PRO A 68 -13.24 -2.09 -11.98
N ALA A 69 -14.28 -2.85 -11.62
CA ALA A 69 -15.27 -2.44 -10.63
C ALA A 69 -14.68 -2.49 -9.21
N GLU A 70 -13.95 -3.56 -8.87
CA GLU A 70 -13.25 -3.70 -7.59
C GLU A 70 -12.17 -2.62 -7.43
N ILE A 71 -11.38 -2.36 -8.49
CA ILE A 71 -10.39 -1.26 -8.48
C ILE A 71 -11.04 0.11 -8.20
N LYS A 72 -12.22 0.38 -8.76
CA LYS A 72 -12.97 1.62 -8.45
C LYS A 72 -13.47 1.65 -7.01
N TYR A 73 -13.91 0.51 -6.51
CA TYR A 73 -14.37 0.37 -5.13
C TYR A 73 -13.23 0.63 -4.13
N PHE A 74 -12.05 0.02 -4.32
CA PHE A 74 -10.88 0.27 -3.48
C PHE A 74 -10.49 1.76 -3.49
N ARG A 75 -10.55 2.40 -4.66
CA ARG A 75 -10.31 3.84 -4.81
C ARG A 75 -11.27 4.69 -3.98
N SER A 76 -12.55 4.32 -3.94
CA SER A 76 -13.55 5.06 -3.16
C SER A 76 -13.30 5.00 -1.66
N LEU A 77 -12.52 4.02 -1.22
CA LEU A 77 -12.06 3.82 0.15
C LEU A 77 -10.60 4.24 0.35
N SER A 78 -10.11 5.17 -0.47
CA SER A 78 -8.76 5.76 -0.36
C SER A 78 -7.59 4.82 -0.69
N GLY A 79 -7.85 3.69 -1.37
CA GLY A 79 -6.80 2.80 -1.88
C GLY A 79 -5.95 3.42 -2.99
N SER A 80 -4.62 3.18 -2.96
CA SER A 80 -3.65 3.69 -3.93
C SER A 80 -2.93 2.60 -4.74
N ALA A 81 -2.78 1.41 -4.17
CA ALA A 81 -2.28 0.22 -4.86
C ALA A 81 -2.96 -1.02 -4.32
N VAL A 82 -2.98 -2.10 -5.10
CA VAL A 82 -3.51 -3.41 -4.71
C VAL A 82 -2.43 -4.47 -4.83
N GLY A 83 -2.47 -5.46 -3.95
CA GLY A 83 -1.68 -6.66 -4.09
C GLY A 83 -2.14 -7.76 -3.14
N MET A 84 -1.49 -8.92 -3.26
CA MET A 84 -1.96 -10.17 -2.65
C MET A 84 -1.08 -10.65 -1.50
N SER A 85 -0.19 -9.80 -0.97
CA SER A 85 0.82 -10.17 0.03
C SER A 85 1.06 -9.04 1.04
N THR A 86 2.05 -9.21 1.91
CA THR A 86 2.70 -8.13 2.68
C THR A 86 1.89 -7.61 3.87
N LEU A 87 0.57 -7.55 3.80
CA LEU A 87 -0.22 -7.07 4.94
C LEU A 87 -0.09 -7.95 6.19
N PRO A 88 -0.14 -9.29 6.12
CA PRO A 88 0.11 -10.14 7.29
C PRO A 88 1.48 -9.88 7.94
N GLU A 89 2.52 -9.65 7.12
CA GLU A 89 3.86 -9.35 7.62
C GLU A 89 3.96 -7.97 8.27
N ILE A 90 3.25 -6.96 7.74
CA ILE A 90 3.16 -5.62 8.34
C ILE A 90 2.48 -5.70 9.72
N GLU A 91 1.32 -6.35 9.78
CA GLU A 91 0.53 -6.49 11.01
C GLU A 91 1.31 -7.22 12.09
N GLU A 92 1.97 -8.33 11.74
CA GLU A 92 2.76 -9.11 12.70
C GLU A 92 4.03 -8.37 13.14
N ALA A 93 4.73 -7.68 12.23
CA ALA A 93 5.88 -6.87 12.62
C ALA A 93 5.49 -5.72 13.55
N GLY A 94 4.34 -5.07 13.30
CA GLY A 94 3.79 -4.05 14.18
C GLY A 94 3.31 -4.60 15.53
N SER A 95 2.73 -5.81 15.55
CA SER A 95 2.34 -6.50 16.80
C SER A 95 3.55 -6.78 17.70
N LEU A 96 4.70 -7.08 17.09
CA LEU A 96 5.99 -7.27 17.75
C LEU A 96 6.73 -5.97 18.10
N GLY A 97 6.18 -4.80 17.74
CA GLY A 97 6.79 -3.49 18.01
C GLY A 97 8.03 -3.18 17.17
N LEU A 98 8.16 -3.80 15.99
CA LEU A 98 9.23 -3.50 15.05
C LEU A 98 8.93 -2.20 14.29
N ASN A 99 9.97 -1.44 13.95
CA ASN A 99 9.82 -0.32 13.02
C ASN A 99 9.74 -0.86 11.59
N VAL A 100 8.61 -0.64 10.92
CA VAL A 100 8.33 -1.19 9.58
C VAL A 100 8.40 -0.08 8.53
N LEU A 101 9.09 -0.35 7.43
CA LEU A 101 9.04 0.41 6.20
C LEU A 101 8.69 -0.54 5.07
N THR A 102 7.61 -0.26 4.36
CA THR A 102 7.17 -1.10 3.24
C THR A 102 7.24 -0.34 1.93
N LEU A 103 7.90 -0.94 0.95
CA LEU A 103 8.07 -0.40 -0.40
C LEU A 103 7.41 -1.35 -1.40
N SER A 104 6.57 -0.80 -2.27
CA SER A 104 5.99 -1.51 -3.39
C SER A 104 6.57 -0.99 -4.70
N LEU A 105 7.04 -1.90 -5.56
CA LEU A 105 7.43 -1.58 -6.92
C LEU A 105 6.21 -1.77 -7.82
N LEU A 106 5.70 -0.69 -8.40
CA LEU A 106 4.51 -0.76 -9.24
C LEU A 106 4.89 -1.21 -10.67
N PRO A 107 4.48 -2.41 -11.12
CA PRO A 107 4.85 -2.93 -12.43
C PRO A 107 4.10 -2.22 -13.58
N ILE A 108 4.61 -2.40 -14.81
CA ILE A 108 4.08 -1.83 -16.07
C ILE A 108 2.67 -2.37 -16.44
N LEU A 109 2.23 -3.50 -15.87
CA LEU A 109 0.98 -4.13 -16.24
C LEU A 109 -0.21 -3.24 -15.84
N ARG A 110 -0.90 -2.73 -16.85
CA ARG A 110 -2.09 -1.90 -16.69
C ARG A 110 -3.19 -2.67 -15.96
N GLN A 111 -3.46 -2.26 -14.73
CA GLN A 111 -4.82 -2.08 -14.23
C GLN A 111 -4.82 -0.79 -13.41
N GLU A 112 -5.06 0.31 -14.14
CA GLU A 112 -5.44 1.65 -13.65
C GLU A 112 -4.90 2.05 -12.27
N TYR A 113 -3.66 2.55 -12.26
CA TYR A 113 -3.06 3.31 -11.16
C TYR A 113 -4.11 4.19 -10.45
N LEU A 114 -4.32 3.93 -9.16
CA LEU A 114 -5.15 4.73 -8.29
C LEU A 114 -4.37 5.96 -7.80
N ILE A 115 -4.14 6.96 -8.67
CA ILE A 115 -3.85 8.32 -8.20
C ILE A 115 -4.56 9.33 -9.12
N ASN A 116 -5.45 10.11 -8.51
CA ASN A 116 -5.66 11.52 -8.84
C ASN A 116 -5.93 12.24 -7.51
N HIS A 117 -4.89 12.85 -6.94
CA HIS A 117 -4.95 14.19 -6.38
C HIS A 117 -3.58 14.85 -6.58
#